data_AF-A0AAI8GAE2-F1
#
_entry.id   AF-A0AAI8GAE2-F1
#
_cell.length_a   1.000
_cell.length_b   1.000
_cell.length_c   1.000
_cell.angle_alpha   90.00
_cell.angle_beta   90.00
_cell.angle_gamma   90.00
#
_symmetry.space_group_name_H-M   'P 1'
#
loop_
_entity.id
_entity.type
_entity.pdbx_description
1 polymer ?
#
loop_
_entity_poly.entity_id
_entity_poly.type
_entity_poly.pdbx_seq_one_letter_code
_entity_poly.pdbx_strand_id
1 'polypeptide(L)'
;MRKYIPTKRLVELGKVLQYDTGLQELGLSPILTTEQRILINQERGRIMSGDFDYIQPVNGKIESVLVEIRKQHWKPETEIQYD
;
A
#
# COMPACT_ATOMS: atom_id res chain seq x y z
N MET A 1 8.44 -25.22 -0.32
CA MET A 1 8.52 -23.91 -1.02
C MET A 1 9.11 -22.90 -0.04
N ARG A 2 10.09 -22.07 -0.44
CA ARG A 2 10.57 -20.97 0.42
C ARG A 2 9.43 -19.97 0.57
N LYS A 3 9.07 -19.62 1.79
CA LYS A 3 8.11 -18.53 2.06
C LYS A 3 8.71 -17.24 1.51
N TYR A 4 7.97 -16.53 0.67
CA TYR A 4 8.36 -15.21 0.22
C TYR A 4 8.39 -14.26 1.42
N ILE A 5 9.46 -13.46 1.54
CA ILE A 5 9.57 -12.43 2.57
C ILE A 5 9.36 -11.09 1.87
N PRO A 6 8.23 -10.41 2.11
CA PRO A 6 7.95 -9.15 1.44
C PRO A 6 8.92 -8.07 1.88
N THR A 7 9.32 -7.21 0.93
CA THR A 7 10.13 -6.03 1.27
C THR A 7 9.32 -5.05 2.11
N LYS A 8 10.00 -4.22 2.92
CA LYS A 8 9.35 -3.16 3.70
C LYS A 8 8.44 -2.28 2.82
N ARG A 9 8.91 -1.91 1.64
CA ARG A 9 8.15 -1.09 0.69
C ARG A 9 6.88 -1.78 0.22
N LEU A 10 6.96 -3.07 -0.13
CA LEU A 10 5.80 -3.85 -0.53
C LEU A 10 4.72 -3.88 0.57
N VAL A 11 5.16 -4.04 1.82
CA VAL A 11 4.28 -4.01 3.00
C VAL A 11 3.62 -2.63 3.19
N GLU A 12 4.39 -1.56 3.05
CA GLU A 12 3.89 -0.18 3.17
C GLU A 12 2.85 0.15 2.10
N LEU A 13 3.11 -0.18 0.84
CA LEU A 13 2.17 -0.01 -0.26
C LEU A 13 0.87 -0.80 -0.02
N GLY A 14 0.99 -2.04 0.46
CA GLY A 14 -0.15 -2.86 0.83
C GLY A 14 -1.00 -2.20 1.92
N LYS A 15 -0.37 -1.72 3.00
CA LYS A 15 -1.07 -1.03 4.10
C LYS A 15 -1.83 0.21 3.64
N VAL A 16 -1.23 1.01 2.77
CA VAL A 16 -1.89 2.22 2.22
C VAL A 16 -3.15 1.85 1.44
N LEU A 17 -3.10 0.83 0.59
CA LEU A 17 -4.27 0.35 -0.15
C LEU A 17 -5.35 -0.18 0.78
N GLN A 18 -4.96 -0.98 1.78
CA GLN A 18 -5.92 -1.58 2.71
C GLN A 18 -6.61 -0.53 3.57
N TYR A 19 -5.87 0.49 4.02
CA TYR A 19 -6.44 1.61 4.76
C TYR A 19 -7.44 2.40 3.90
N ASP A 20 -7.09 2.73 2.65
CA ASP A 20 -8.01 3.40 1.71
C ASP A 20 -9.28 2.57 1.45
N THR A 21 -9.15 1.25 1.31
CA THR A 21 -10.32 0.34 1.18
C THR A 21 -11.18 0.35 2.45
N GLY A 22 -10.58 0.25 3.63
CA GLY A 22 -11.33 0.28 4.90
C GLY A 22 -12.11 1.58 5.10
N LEU A 23 -11.56 2.73 4.68
CA LEU A 23 -12.30 4.00 4.69
C LEU A 23 -13.54 3.93 3.77
N GLN A 24 -13.39 3.38 2.56
CA GLN A 24 -14.50 3.23 1.61
C GLN A 24 -15.60 2.30 2.14
N GLU A 25 -15.23 1.19 2.77
CA GLU A 25 -16.18 0.24 3.38
C GLU A 25 -16.97 0.86 4.53
N LEU A 26 -16.38 1.82 5.25
CA LEU A 26 -17.05 2.64 6.27
C LEU A 26 -17.87 3.80 5.70
N GLY A 27 -17.96 3.93 4.36
CA GLY A 27 -18.68 5.02 3.70
C GLY A 27 -17.96 6.37 3.72
N LEU A 28 -16.67 6.38 4.05
CA LEU A 28 -15.84 7.59 4.04
C LEU A 28 -15.21 7.83 2.66
N SER A 29 -14.87 9.08 2.40
CA SER A 29 -14.23 9.47 1.14
C SER A 29 -12.88 8.77 0.98
N PRO A 30 -12.57 8.24 -0.22
CA PRO A 30 -11.25 7.67 -0.49
C PRO A 30 -10.17 8.75 -0.37
N ILE A 31 -9.03 8.36 0.17
CA ILE A 31 -7.86 9.23 0.33
C ILE A 31 -6.94 9.14 -0.88
N LEU A 32 -7.04 8.06 -1.66
CA LEU A 32 -6.36 7.86 -2.93
C LEU A 32 -7.29 8.17 -4.10
N THR A 33 -6.75 8.82 -5.12
CA THR A 33 -7.42 8.84 -6.44
C THR A 33 -7.29 7.48 -7.11
N THR A 34 -8.14 7.21 -8.11
CA THR A 34 -8.05 6.00 -8.95
C THR A 34 -6.66 5.84 -9.56
N GLU A 35 -6.08 6.93 -10.07
CA GLU A 35 -4.73 6.93 -10.64
C GLU A 35 -3.67 6.56 -9.61
N GLN A 36 -3.72 7.14 -8.41
CA GLN A 36 -2.79 6.80 -7.32
C GLN A 36 -2.89 5.33 -6.94
N ARG A 37 -4.11 4.76 -6.90
CA ARG A 37 -4.33 3.34 -6.61
C ARG A 37 -3.73 2.43 -7.68
N ILE A 38 -3.87 2.81 -8.95
CA ILE A 38 -3.26 2.08 -10.09
C ILE A 38 -1.74 2.12 -9.98
N LEU A 39 -1.16 3.30 -9.73
CA LEU A 39 0.29 3.48 -9.60
C LEU A 39 0.87 2.65 -8.45
N ILE A 40 0.22 2.67 -7.27
CA ILE A 40 0.62 1.84 -6.13
C ILE A 40 0.57 0.34 -6.49
N ASN A 41 -0.48 -0.13 -7.16
CA ASN A 41 -0.58 -1.53 -7.57
C ASN A 41 0.48 -1.92 -8.61
N GLN A 42 0.81 -1.03 -9.55
CA GLN A 42 1.90 -1.24 -10.50
C GLN A 42 3.26 -1.35 -9.79
N GLU A 43 3.52 -0.48 -8.81
CA GLU A 43 4.75 -0.54 -8.02
C GLU A 43 4.85 -1.86 -7.23
N ARG A 44 3.74 -2.30 -6.60
CA ARG A 44 3.68 -3.61 -5.91
C ARG A 44 4.00 -4.76 -6.86
N GLY A 45 3.39 -4.77 -8.06
CA GLY A 45 3.63 -5.81 -9.07
C GLY A 45 5.09 -5.89 -9.50
N ARG A 46 5.75 -4.73 -9.68
CA ARG A 46 7.18 -4.66 -10.03
C ARG A 46 8.10 -5.15 -8.92
N ILE A 47 7.82 -4.77 -7.68
CA ILE A 47 8.59 -5.27 -6.52
C ILE A 47 8.46 -6.79 -6.41
N MET A 48 7.26 -7.34 -6.65
CA MET A 48 7.03 -8.79 -6.65
C MET A 48 7.72 -9.49 -7.82
N SER A 49 7.87 -8.84 -8.98
CA SER A 49 8.60 -9.39 -10.13
C SER A 49 10.12 -9.20 -10.08
N GLY A 50 10.64 -8.44 -9.10
CA GLY A 50 12.07 -8.12 -8.99
C GLY A 50 12.56 -7.01 -9.94
N ASP A 51 11.64 -6.19 -10.47
CA ASP A 51 11.97 -5.01 -11.29
C ASP A 51 12.17 -3.79 -10.39
N PHE A 52 13.43 -3.39 -10.16
CA PHE A 52 13.82 -2.34 -9.19
C PHE A 52 14.26 -1.03 -9.83
N ASP A 53 14.32 -0.92 -11.16
CA ASP A 53 14.87 0.26 -11.87
C ASP A 53 13.86 1.43 -11.97
N TYR A 54 12.72 1.32 -11.30
CA TYR A 54 11.62 2.25 -11.44
C TYR A 54 11.39 3.09 -10.16
N ILE A 55 11.59 4.41 -10.28
CA ILE A 55 11.30 5.39 -9.23
C ILE A 55 9.97 6.07 -9.56
N GLN A 56 8.96 5.91 -8.69
CA GLN A 56 7.65 6.54 -8.86
C GLN A 56 7.48 7.90 -8.14
N PRO A 57 6.70 8.82 -8.73
CA PRO A 57 6.41 10.13 -8.14
C PRO A 57 5.37 10.11 -7.00
N VAL A 58 4.69 8.99 -6.72
CA VAL A 58 3.64 8.91 -5.66
C VAL A 58 4.17 8.82 -4.23
N ASN A 59 5.50 8.85 -4.04
CA ASN A 59 6.13 8.72 -2.71
C ASN A 59 5.56 9.68 -1.66
N GLY A 60 5.35 10.96 -1.99
CA GLY A 60 4.85 11.94 -1.02
C GLY A 60 3.44 11.62 -0.50
N LYS A 61 2.55 11.11 -1.36
CA LYS A 61 1.20 10.73 -0.94
C LYS A 61 1.23 9.47 -0.06
N ILE A 62 2.03 8.47 -0.46
CA ILE A 62 2.21 7.22 0.30
C ILE A 62 2.72 7.53 1.71
N GLU A 63 3.76 8.36 1.83
CA GLU A 63 4.31 8.76 3.13
C GLU A 63 3.28 9.49 4.00
N SER A 64 2.51 10.41 3.40
CA SER A 64 1.44 11.12 4.11
C SER A 64 0.40 10.15 4.69
N VAL A 65 -0.03 9.16 3.91
CA VAL A 65 -1.02 8.17 4.37
C VAL A 65 -0.43 7.27 5.47
N LEU A 66 0.83 6.85 5.34
CA LEU A 66 1.50 6.06 6.38
C LEU A 66 1.64 6.83 7.70
N VAL A 67 1.87 8.14 7.65
CA VAL A 67 1.84 9.01 8.84
C VAL A 67 0.45 9.03 9.47
N GLU A 68 -0.61 9.14 8.66
CA GLU A 68 -1.99 9.15 9.14
C GLU A 68 -2.36 7.82 9.82
N ILE A 69 -2.06 6.68 9.18
CA ILE A 69 -2.25 5.34 9.75
C ILE A 69 -1.58 5.23 11.12
N ARG A 70 -0.34 5.72 11.26
CA ARG A 70 0.39 5.71 12.54
C ARG A 70 -0.28 6.58 13.60
N LYS A 71 -0.71 7.78 13.24
CA LYS A 71 -1.38 8.72 14.17
C LYS A 71 -2.70 8.15 14.68
N GLN A 72 -3.43 7.43 13.84
CA GLN A 72 -4.70 6.81 14.22
C GLN A 72 -4.53 5.49 14.96
N HIS A 73 -3.28 5.00 15.13
CA HIS A 73 -2.99 3.66 15.64
C HIS A 73 -3.79 2.56 14.91
N TRP A 74 -4.13 2.80 13.64
CA TRP A 74 -4.96 1.91 12.87
C TRP A 74 -4.23 0.60 12.61
N LYS A 75 -4.97 -0.51 12.72
CA LYS A 75 -4.48 -1.85 12.41
C LYS A 75 -5.42 -2.50 11.41
N PRO A 76 -4.89 -3.18 10.39
CA PRO A 76 -5.72 -3.93 9.46
C PRO A 76 -6.40 -5.09 10.19
N GLU A 77 -7.67 -5.34 9.87
CA GLU A 77 -8.40 -6.50 10.41
C GLU A 77 -7.83 -7.82 9.90
N THR A 78 -7.33 -7.83 8.67
CA THR A 78 -6.68 -8.99 8.03
C THR A 78 -5.29 -8.61 7.56
N GLU A 79 -4.25 -9.34 7.97
CA GLU A 79 -2.90 -9.11 7.44
C GLU A 79 -2.80 -9.53 5.97
N ILE A 80 -2.14 -8.69 5.16
CA ILE A 80 -1.87 -9.00 3.75
C ILE A 80 -0.97 -10.24 3.69
N GLN A 81 -1.48 -11.29 3.05
CA GLN A 81 -0.71 -12.49 2.75
C GLN A 81 0.11 -12.25 1.48
N TYR A 82 1.37 -12.67 1.50
CA TYR A 82 2.27 -12.64 0.35
C TYR A 82 2.70 -14.08 0.09
N ASP A 83 2.01 -14.74 -0.83
CA ASP A 83 2.27 -16.12 -1.25
C ASP A 83 3.41 -16.21 -2.27
#